data_AF-A0A957UQU8-F1
#
_entry.id   AF-A0A957UQU8-F1
#
_cell.length_a   1.000
_cell.length_b   1.000
_cell.length_c   1.000
_cell.angle_alpha   90.00
_cell.angle_beta   90.00
_cell.angle_gamma   90.00
#
_symmetry.space_group_name_H-M   'P 1'
#
loop_
_entity.id
_entity.type
_entity.pdbx_description
1 polymer ?
#
loop_
_entity_poly.entity_id
_entity_poly.type
_entity_poly.pdbx_seq_one_letter_code
_entity_poly.pdbx_strand_id
1 'polypeptide(L)' 'MKTVESNEIISFGYWVQQRRMALDLTRPALARKVSCSPSTIKKIERDERRPSRQIATLLAEQ' A
#
# COMPACT_ATOMS: atom_id res chain seq x y z
N MET A 1 6.75 18.79 -29.69
CA MET A 1 7.17 17.47 -29.15
C MET A 1 7.74 17.73 -27.77
N LYS A 2 7.32 17.17 -26.65
CA LYS A 2 6.42 16.10 -26.19
C LYS A 2 6.15 16.53 -24.71
N THR A 3 5.09 16.22 -23.99
CA THR A 3 4.03 15.22 -24.07
C THR A 3 3.05 15.56 -22.95
N VAL A 4 1.77 15.27 -23.16
CA VAL A 4 0.70 15.34 -22.17
C VAL A 4 1.15 14.61 -20.89
N GLU A 5 1.15 15.28 -19.74
CA GLU A 5 1.35 14.61 -18.45
C GLU A 5 0.11 13.76 -18.17
N SER A 6 0.20 12.48 -18.54
CA SER A 6 -0.77 11.47 -18.13
C SER A 6 -0.76 11.41 -16.61
N ASN A 7 -1.80 11.93 -15.97
CA ASN A 7 -2.07 11.64 -14.57
C ASN A 7 -2.51 10.16 -14.48
N GLU A 8 -1.52 9.26 -14.53
CA GLU A 8 -1.73 7.81 -14.40
C GLU A 8 -2.37 7.55 -13.04
N ILE A 9 -3.58 6.98 -13.04
CA ILE A 9 -4.25 6.60 -11.80
C ILE A 9 -3.48 5.42 -11.22
N ILE A 10 -2.57 5.70 -10.30
CA ILE A 10 -1.86 4.68 -9.54
C ILE A 10 -2.86 3.95 -8.64
N SER A 11 -2.91 2.63 -8.71
CA SER A 11 -3.79 1.85 -7.82
C SER A 11 -3.36 2.02 -6.36
N PHE A 12 -4.32 1.93 -5.44
CA PHE A 12 -4.03 2.02 -4.02
C PHE A 12 -3.06 0.91 -3.57
N GLY A 13 -3.27 -0.33 -4.02
CA GLY A 13 -2.40 -1.45 -3.70
C GLY A 13 -0.95 -1.21 -4.14
N TYR A 14 -0.77 -0.71 -5.36
CA TYR A 14 0.56 -0.37 -5.87
C TYR A 14 1.22 0.75 -5.05
N TRP A 15 0.48 1.80 -4.70
CA TRP A 15 0.99 2.88 -3.86
C TRP A 15 1.46 2.37 -2.49
N VAL A 16 0.69 1.48 -1.85
CA VAL A 16 1.08 0.85 -0.57
C VAL A 16 2.37 0.03 -0.73
N GLN A 17 2.50 -0.73 -1.83
CA GLN A 17 3.70 -1.52 -2.09
C GLN A 17 4.94 -0.64 -2.23
N GLN A 18 4.85 0.45 -3.00
CA GLN A 18 5.97 1.38 -3.19
C GLN A 18 6.37 2.06 -1.88
N ARG A 19 5.40 2.54 -1.10
CA ARG A 19 5.66 3.13 0.21
C ARG A 19 6.35 2.14 1.15
N ARG A 20 5.89 0.89 1.20
CA ARG A 20 6.51 -0.16 2.01
C ARG A 20 7.98 -0.39 1.64
N MET A 21 8.27 -0.46 0.34
CA MET A 21 9.64 -0.68 -0.16
C MET A 21 10.55 0.52 0.11
N ALA A 22 10.04 1.74 -0.04
CA ALA A 22 10.77 2.97 0.28
C ALA A 22 11.16 3.07 1.76
N LEU A 23 10.38 2.44 2.66
CA LEU A 23 10.64 2.36 4.09
C LEU A 23 11.47 1.13 4.50
N ASP A 24 11.97 0.35 3.53
CA ASP A 24 12.67 -0.92 3.74
C ASP A 24 11.91 -1.92 4.65
N LEU A 25 10.57 -1.92 4.54
CA LEU A 25 9.73 -2.80 5.34
C LEU A 25 9.43 -4.08 4.57
N THR A 26 9.59 -5.22 5.25
CA THR A 26 8.99 -6.48 4.79
C THR A 26 7.46 -6.44 4.99
N ARG A 27 6.69 -7.24 4.25
CA ARG A 27 5.22 -7.34 4.48
C ARG A 27 4.88 -7.70 5.93
N PRO A 28 5.59 -8.64 6.60
CA PRO A 28 5.36 -8.89 8.02
C PRO A 28 5.68 -7.68 8.92
N ALA A 29 6.72 -6.91 8.61
CA ALA A 29 7.06 -5.71 9.39
C ALA A 29 5.96 -4.65 9.29
N LEU A 30 5.47 -4.36 8.06
CA LEU A 30 4.33 -3.46 7.88
C LEU A 30 3.06 -3.99 8.56
N ALA A 31 2.77 -5.29 8.41
CA ALA A 31 1.59 -5.92 9.00
C ALA A 31 1.56 -5.78 10.53
N ARG A 32 2.71 -5.91 11.20
CA ARG A 32 2.83 -5.65 12.65
C ARG A 32 2.52 -4.19 13.00
N LYS A 33 3.00 -3.22 12.22
CA LYS A 33 2.75 -1.79 12.47
C LYS A 33 1.28 -1.40 12.31
N VAL A 34 0.57 -2.02 11.38
CA VAL A 34 -0.86 -1.73 11.13
C VAL A 34 -1.81 -2.77 11.72
N SER A 35 -1.32 -3.60 12.64
CA SER A 35 -2.10 -4.62 13.37
C SER A 35 -2.94 -5.55 12.50
N CYS A 36 -2.35 -6.09 11.42
CA CYS A 36 -3.00 -7.09 10.58
C CYS A 36 -2.07 -8.25 10.20
N SER A 37 -2.58 -9.21 9.43
CA SER A 37 -1.77 -10.34 8.97
C SER A 37 -0.91 -9.98 7.74
N PRO A 38 0.25 -10.60 7.53
CA PRO A 38 1.05 -10.38 6.32
C PRO A 38 0.30 -10.72 5.02
N SER A 39 -0.65 -11.67 5.07
CA SER A 39 -1.49 -12.02 3.93
C SER A 39 -2.52 -10.93 3.63
N THR A 40 -3.00 -10.20 4.64
CA THR A 40 -3.83 -8.99 4.47
C THR A 40 -3.07 -7.92 3.70
N ILE A 41 -1.80 -7.64 4.07
CA ILE A 41 -0.94 -6.70 3.34
C ILE A 41 -0.73 -7.16 1.89
N LYS A 42 -0.42 -8.44 1.67
CA LYS A 42 -0.28 -8.99 0.31
C LYS A 42 -1.54 -8.78 -0.55
N LYS A 43 -2.73 -9.01 0.02
CA LYS A 43 -4.01 -8.81 -0.69
C LYS A 43 -4.29 -7.33 -0.97
N ILE A 44 -3.94 -6.43 -0.05
CA ILE A 44 -4.06 -4.98 -0.25
C ILE A 44 -3.14 -4.54 -1.38
N GLU A 45 -1.86 -4.94 -1.37
CA GLU A 45 -0.90 -4.58 -2.41
C GLU A 45 -1.29 -5.05 -3.82
N ARG A 46 -2.09 -6.12 -3.90
CA ARG A 46 -2.57 -6.69 -5.17
C ARG A 46 -3.98 -6.23 -5.54
N ASP A 47 -4.54 -5.26 -4.81
CA ASP A 47 -5.93 -4.80 -4.92
C ASP A 47 -6.99 -5.92 -4.78
N GLU A 48 -6.61 -7.08 -4.26
CA GLU A 48 -7.50 -8.21 -3.97
C GLU A 48 -8.37 -7.94 -2.72
N ARG A 49 -7.97 -6.97 -1.89
CA ARG A 49 -8.70 -6.58 -0.67
C ARG A 49 -8.58 -5.09 -0.39
N ARG A 50 -9.74 -4.43 -0.24
CA ARG A 50 -9.81 -3.07 0.30
C ARG A 50 -9.54 -3.08 1.82
N PRO A 51 -8.66 -2.21 2.35
CA PRO A 51 -8.47 -2.09 3.80
C PRO A 51 -9.73 -1.56 4.49
N SER A 52 -9.91 -1.90 5.76
CA SER A 52 -10.89 -1.21 6.62
C SER A 52 -10.45 0.24 6.84
N ARG A 53 -11.35 1.10 7.30
CA ARG A 53 -11.02 2.50 7.63
C ARG A 53 -9.85 2.59 8.62
N GLN A 54 -9.84 1.74 9.66
CA GLN A 54 -8.75 1.70 10.63
C GLN A 54 -7.41 1.34 9.98
N ILE A 55 -7.36 0.28 9.17
CA ILE A 55 -6.12 -0.11 8.49
C ILE A 55 -5.67 0.96 7.49
N ALA A 56 -6.60 1.61 6.78
CA ALA A 56 -6.28 2.69 5.86
C ALA A 56 -5.67 3.90 6.57
N THR A 57 -6.19 4.28 7.73
CA THR A 57 -5.61 5.34 8.58
C THR A 57 -4.20 4.96 9.03
N LEU A 58 -4.02 3.74 9.56
CA LEU A 58 -2.70 3.27 9.99
C LEU A 58 -1.69 3.21 8.84
N LEU A 59 -2.11 2.83 7.63
CA LEU A 59 -1.26 2.84 6.43
C LEU A 59 -0.84 4.25 6.00
N ALA A 60 -1.69 5.25 6.20
CA ALA A 60 -1.38 6.65 5.88
C ALA A 60 -0.33 7.24 6.84
N GLU A 61 -0.20 6.69 8.05
CA GLU A 61 0.79 7.09 9.05
C GLU A 61 2.16 6.42 8.88
N GLN A 62 2.30 5.43 8.00
CA GLN A 62 3.55 4.66 7.84
C GLN A 62 4.64 5.39 7.09
#